data_AF-A0A1Q9W059-F1
#
_entry.id   AF-A0A1Q9W059-F1
#
_cell.length_a   1.000
_cell.length_b   1.000
_cell.length_c   1.000
_cell.angle_alpha   90.00
_cell.angle_beta   90.00
_cell.angle_gamma   90.00
#
_symmetry.space_group_name_H-M   'P 1'
#
loop_
_entity.id
_entity.type
_entity.pdbx_description
1 polymer ?
#
loop_
_entity_poly.entity_id
_entity_poly.type
_entity_poly.pdbx_seq_one_letter_code
_entity_poly.pdbx_strand_id
1 'polypeptide(L)'
;MRTPWRTWVCVTLVGYAAVIVALTTLKAFYTIGLLWKPENQRVRELRLVPFGIVTDSSTTFGWVFDILGNLAFFVPFGILLMILSGRWWWTVGIAAVFSLGIEVSQYIFSLGRTDVTDLICNTVGAAVGAWIACWFSRNPTWSRRWQTVLTTVVGLAVLVFLVLVILGPSLGDPDKVVGG
;
A
#
# COMPACT_ATOMS: atom_id res chain seq x y z
N MET A 1 4.68 13.25 27.80
CA MET A 1 5.22 11.89 27.55
C MET A 1 4.30 11.19 26.56
N ARG A 2 4.76 10.81 25.36
CA ARG A 2 3.92 10.03 24.42
C ARG A 2 3.75 8.62 25.01
N THR A 3 2.52 8.09 25.02
CA THR A 3 2.29 6.73 25.51
C THR A 3 2.98 5.72 24.59
N PRO A 4 3.58 4.64 25.12
CA PRO A 4 4.35 3.66 24.33
C PRO A 4 3.53 3.07 23.17
N TRP A 5 2.21 2.97 23.37
CA TRP A 5 1.24 2.61 22.34
C TRP A 5 1.26 3.50 21.10
N ARG A 6 1.23 4.84 21.25
CA ARG A 6 1.21 5.74 20.09
C ARG A 6 2.51 5.64 19.31
N THR A 7 3.63 5.44 20.01
CA THR A 7 4.92 5.18 19.37
C THR A 7 4.87 3.91 18.53
N TRP A 8 4.27 2.82 19.04
CA TRP A 8 4.08 1.58 18.29
C TRP A 8 3.27 1.80 17.00
N VAL A 9 2.12 2.48 17.10
CA VAL A 9 1.31 2.82 15.91
C VAL A 9 2.10 3.66 14.91
N CYS A 10 2.88 4.64 15.37
CA CYS A 10 3.73 5.45 14.48
C CYS A 10 4.80 4.61 13.78
N VAL A 11 5.50 3.73 14.50
CA VAL A 11 6.54 2.86 13.92
C VAL A 11 5.92 1.93 12.88
N THR A 12 4.80 1.29 13.20
CA THR A 12 4.07 0.44 12.26
C THR A 12 3.60 1.24 11.03
N LEU A 13 3.07 2.45 11.21
CA LEU A 13 2.65 3.30 10.10
C LEU A 13 3.82 3.63 9.17
N VAL A 14 4.97 4.04 9.71
CA VAL A 14 6.16 4.39 8.92
C VAL A 14 6.69 3.14 8.20
N GLY A 15 6.78 2.01 8.89
CA GLY A 15 7.19 0.75 8.28
C GLY A 15 6.23 0.31 7.17
N TYR A 16 4.92 0.41 7.39
CA TYR A 16 3.91 0.07 6.40
C TYR A 16 3.91 1.02 5.21
N ALA A 17 4.13 2.32 5.42
CA ALA A 17 4.31 3.29 4.34
C ALA A 17 5.52 2.94 3.47
N ALA A 18 6.64 2.51 4.09
CA ALA A 18 7.81 2.03 3.34
C ALA A 18 7.50 0.77 2.53
N VAL A 19 6.70 -0.17 3.08
CA VAL A 19 6.22 -1.33 2.31
C VAL A 19 5.35 -0.91 1.13
N ILE A 20 4.42 0.03 1.31
CA ILE A 20 3.60 0.55 0.20
C ILE A 20 4.49 1.16 -0.88
N VAL A 21 5.43 2.04 -0.52
CA VAL A 21 6.37 2.63 -1.49
C VAL A 21 7.17 1.55 -2.20
N ALA A 22 7.73 0.58 -1.47
CA ALA A 22 8.47 -0.52 -2.06
C ALA A 22 7.59 -1.32 -3.04
N LEU A 23 6.39 -1.73 -2.65
CA LEU A 23 5.52 -2.56 -3.48
C LEU A 23 4.87 -1.82 -4.66
N THR A 24 4.73 -0.49 -4.59
CA THR A 24 4.12 0.31 -5.67
C THR A 24 5.17 0.83 -6.65
N THR A 25 6.34 1.25 -6.16
CA THR A 25 7.41 1.78 -7.01
C THR A 25 8.37 0.69 -7.51
N LEU A 26 8.54 -0.41 -6.76
CA LEU A 26 9.48 -1.48 -7.13
C LEU A 26 8.81 -2.65 -7.86
N LYS A 27 7.56 -2.50 -8.35
CA LYS A 27 6.93 -3.51 -9.25
C LYS A 27 7.83 -3.82 -10.47
N ALA A 28 8.69 -2.87 -10.87
CA ALA A 28 9.66 -3.02 -11.94
C ALA A 28 10.89 -3.91 -11.60
N PHE A 29 11.06 -4.36 -10.35
CA PHE A 29 12.23 -5.12 -9.90
C PHE A 29 11.91 -6.53 -9.39
N TYR A 30 10.64 -6.87 -9.17
CA TYR A 30 10.23 -8.18 -8.64
C TYR A 30 9.07 -8.74 -9.45
N THR A 31 9.05 -10.05 -9.70
CA THR A 31 7.90 -10.79 -10.22
C THR A 31 7.16 -11.45 -9.06
N ILE A 32 5.86 -11.17 -8.89
CA ILE A 32 5.01 -12.01 -8.04
C ILE A 32 4.33 -13.03 -8.95
N GLY A 33 4.96 -14.21 -9.11
CA GLY A 33 4.49 -15.26 -10.00
C GLY A 33 4.40 -14.78 -11.46
N LEU A 34 3.28 -15.05 -12.13
CA LEU A 34 2.98 -14.60 -13.49
C LEU A 34 2.13 -13.31 -13.54
N LEU A 35 1.98 -12.60 -12.41
CA LEU A 35 1.06 -11.46 -12.32
C LEU A 35 1.51 -10.25 -13.14
N TRP A 36 2.81 -10.07 -13.35
CA TRP A 36 3.35 -9.02 -14.23
C TRP A 36 4.75 -9.38 -14.73
N LYS A 37 5.16 -8.77 -15.85
CA LYS A 37 6.52 -8.86 -16.40
C LYS A 37 7.31 -7.58 -16.07
N PRO A 38 8.42 -7.65 -15.32
CA PRO A 38 9.19 -6.48 -14.90
C PRO A 38 9.72 -5.63 -16.07
N GLU A 39 10.05 -6.29 -17.18
CA GLU A 39 10.50 -5.67 -18.43
C GLU A 39 9.49 -4.65 -18.98
N ASN A 40 8.19 -4.93 -18.83
CA ASN A 40 7.10 -4.06 -19.28
C ASN A 40 6.78 -2.94 -18.29
N GLN A 41 7.42 -2.93 -17.12
CA GLN A 41 7.17 -1.96 -16.04
C GLN A 41 8.22 -0.84 -16.01
N ARG A 42 9.33 -0.95 -16.76
CA ARG A 42 10.28 0.16 -16.95
C ARG A 42 9.85 1.07 -18.09
N VAL A 43 8.68 1.68 -17.93
CA VAL A 43 8.12 2.64 -18.87
C VAL A 43 7.80 3.93 -18.15
N ARG A 44 7.84 5.04 -18.88
CA ARG A 44 7.36 6.34 -18.41
C ARG A 44 6.04 6.65 -19.10
N GLU A 45 4.96 6.12 -18.53
CA GLU A 45 3.61 6.24 -19.09
C GLU A 45 2.72 7.02 -18.12
N LEU A 46 1.89 7.91 -18.65
CA LEU A 46 0.97 8.74 -17.87
C LEU A 46 -0.47 8.41 -18.26
N ARG A 47 -1.22 7.82 -17.34
CA ARG A 47 -2.63 7.44 -17.50
C ARG A 47 -3.51 8.40 -16.72
N LEU A 48 -4.05 9.40 -17.42
CA LEU A 48 -4.87 10.44 -16.81
C LEU A 48 -6.37 10.19 -16.94
N VAL A 49 -6.78 9.21 -17.74
CA VAL A 49 -8.19 8.84 -17.90
C VAL A 49 -8.60 7.98 -16.70
N PRO A 50 -9.49 8.46 -15.81
CA PRO A 50 -9.91 7.69 -14.64
C PRO A 50 -10.55 6.39 -15.09
N PHE A 51 -10.12 5.27 -14.50
CA PHE A 51 -10.58 3.92 -14.81
C PHE A 51 -10.31 3.47 -16.27
N GLY A 52 -9.39 4.12 -16.98
CA GLY A 52 -8.96 3.70 -18.32
C GLY A 52 -8.37 2.27 -18.34
N ILE A 53 -7.87 1.80 -17.19
CA ILE A 53 -7.37 0.43 -17.06
C ILE A 53 -8.42 -0.65 -17.34
N VAL A 54 -9.72 -0.35 -17.19
CA VAL A 54 -10.81 -1.28 -17.52
C VAL A 54 -10.86 -1.55 -19.03
N THR A 55 -10.53 -0.57 -19.86
CA THR A 55 -10.47 -0.71 -21.32
C THR A 55 -9.10 -1.18 -21.81
N ASP A 56 -8.03 -0.81 -21.11
CA ASP A 56 -6.66 -1.07 -21.54
C ASP A 56 -6.14 -2.46 -21.15
N SER A 57 -6.80 -3.12 -20.19
CA SER A 57 -6.37 -4.42 -19.69
C SER A 57 -6.83 -5.57 -20.58
N SER A 58 -5.91 -6.47 -20.91
CA SER A 58 -6.19 -7.67 -21.70
C SER A 58 -7.00 -8.73 -20.94
N THR A 59 -7.09 -8.62 -19.61
CA THR A 59 -7.79 -9.60 -18.76
C THR A 59 -8.63 -8.92 -17.69
N THR A 60 -9.77 -9.53 -17.37
CA THR A 60 -10.63 -9.07 -16.27
C THR A 60 -9.91 -9.11 -14.92
N PHE A 61 -9.10 -10.15 -14.70
CA PHE A 61 -8.37 -10.30 -13.47
C PHE A 61 -7.34 -9.17 -13.26
N GLY A 62 -6.63 -8.73 -14.31
CA GLY A 62 -5.61 -7.69 -14.21
C GLY A 62 -6.16 -6.36 -13.69
N TRP A 63 -7.18 -5.81 -14.35
CA TRP A 63 -7.73 -4.51 -13.92
C TRP A 63 -8.45 -4.58 -12.57
N VAL A 64 -9.11 -5.69 -12.25
CA VAL A 64 -9.73 -5.90 -10.94
C VAL A 64 -8.67 -5.95 -9.85
N PHE A 65 -7.58 -6.68 -10.10
CA PHE A 65 -6.46 -6.80 -9.15
C PHE A 65 -5.79 -5.46 -8.91
N ASP A 66 -5.57 -4.64 -9.93
CA ASP A 66 -4.97 -3.31 -9.77
C ASP A 66 -5.87 -2.38 -8.94
N ILE A 67 -7.15 -2.26 -9.30
CA ILE A 67 -8.11 -1.39 -8.59
C ILE A 67 -8.29 -1.85 -7.14
N LEU A 68 -8.57 -3.14 -6.92
CA LEU A 68 -8.84 -3.66 -5.57
C LEU A 68 -7.56 -3.76 -4.74
N GLY A 69 -6.42 -4.05 -5.35
CA GLY A 69 -5.12 -4.12 -4.67
C GLY A 69 -4.72 -2.77 -4.10
N ASN A 70 -4.81 -1.72 -4.90
CA ASN A 70 -4.51 -0.35 -4.48
C ASN A 70 -5.46 0.12 -3.36
N LEU A 71 -6.77 -0.13 -3.53
CA LEU A 71 -7.76 0.16 -2.50
C LEU A 71 -7.45 -0.61 -1.20
N ALA A 72 -7.20 -1.91 -1.28
CA ALA A 72 -6.96 -2.75 -0.11
C ALA A 72 -5.66 -2.39 0.63
N PHE A 73 -4.58 -2.04 -0.08
CA PHE A 73 -3.33 -1.62 0.56
C PHE A 73 -3.47 -0.32 1.36
N PHE A 74 -4.32 0.60 0.90
CA PHE A 74 -4.52 1.85 1.62
C PHE A 74 -5.51 1.76 2.78
N VAL A 75 -6.28 0.67 2.92
CA VAL A 75 -7.20 0.48 4.06
C VAL A 75 -6.44 0.42 5.41
N PRO A 76 -5.44 -0.46 5.62
CA PRO A 76 -4.66 -0.47 6.86
C PRO A 76 -3.92 0.85 7.11
N PHE A 77 -3.42 1.48 6.05
CA PHE A 77 -2.76 2.79 6.13
C PHE A 77 -3.72 3.87 6.65
N GLY A 78 -4.94 3.94 6.09
CA GLY A 78 -6.00 4.85 6.54
C GLY A 78 -6.44 4.58 7.98
N ILE A 79 -6.52 3.32 8.39
CA ILE A 79 -6.81 2.95 9.79
C ILE A 79 -5.74 3.52 10.74
N LEU A 80 -4.46 3.25 10.46
CA LEU A 80 -3.34 3.69 11.29
C LEU A 80 -3.24 5.22 11.35
N LEU A 81 -3.42 5.90 10.22
CA LEU A 81 -3.49 7.36 10.17
C LEU A 81 -4.66 7.92 10.98
N MET A 82 -5.85 7.31 10.89
CA MET A 82 -7.02 7.77 11.64
C MET A 82 -6.84 7.58 13.14
N ILE A 83 -6.20 6.49 13.58
CA ILE A 83 -5.84 6.26 14.99
C ILE A 83 -4.92 7.38 15.52
N LEU A 84 -3.99 7.87 14.69
CA LEU A 84 -3.04 8.91 15.10
C LEU A 84 -3.59 10.33 14.99
N SER A 85 -4.30 10.63 13.90
CA SER A 85 -4.81 11.98 13.58
C SER A 85 -6.12 12.29 14.31
N GLY A 86 -6.95 11.27 14.57
CA GLY A 86 -8.28 11.41 15.14
C GLY A 86 -9.27 12.18 14.25
N ARG A 87 -8.89 12.52 13.01
CA ARG A 87 -9.65 13.43 12.15
C ARG A 87 -9.69 12.88 10.72
N TRP A 88 -10.91 12.62 10.25
CA TRP A 88 -11.17 12.04 8.93
C TRP A 88 -10.47 12.78 7.79
N TRP A 89 -10.68 14.09 7.71
CA TRP A 89 -10.20 14.91 6.60
C TRP A 89 -8.67 15.02 6.56
N TRP A 90 -7.99 15.04 7.72
CA TRP A 90 -6.53 14.95 7.78
C TRP A 90 -6.05 13.59 7.29
N THR A 91 -6.73 12.51 7.67
CA THR A 91 -6.37 11.16 7.22
C THR A 91 -6.46 11.01 5.72
N VAL A 92 -7.60 11.39 5.14
CA VAL A 92 -7.82 11.31 3.68
C VAL A 92 -6.87 12.25 2.94
N GLY A 93 -6.66 13.48 3.43
CA GLY A 93 -5.75 14.45 2.82
C GLY A 93 -4.29 13.97 2.83
N ILE A 94 -3.79 13.46 3.97
CA ILE A 94 -2.44 12.90 4.07
C ILE A 94 -2.27 11.70 3.13
N ALA A 95 -3.27 10.82 3.06
CA ALA A 95 -3.21 9.66 2.18
C ALA A 95 -3.25 10.03 0.70
N ALA A 96 -4.06 11.02 0.31
CA ALA A 96 -4.09 11.54 -1.06
C ALA A 96 -2.73 12.16 -1.45
N VAL A 97 -2.13 12.97 -0.57
CA VAL A 97 -0.80 13.56 -0.82
C VAL A 97 0.28 12.48 -0.88
N PHE A 98 0.23 11.48 0.00
CA PHE A 98 1.17 10.36 -0.03
C PHE A 98 1.05 9.55 -1.32
N SER A 99 -0.18 9.22 -1.74
CA SER A 99 -0.44 8.54 -3.00
C SER A 99 0.02 9.36 -4.19
N LEU A 100 -0.26 10.67 -4.22
CA LEU A 100 0.23 11.55 -5.28
C LEU A 100 1.76 11.60 -5.31
N GLY A 101 2.42 11.57 -4.15
CA GLY A 101 3.87 11.48 -4.06
C GLY A 101 4.43 10.20 -4.69
N ILE A 102 3.76 9.07 -4.53
CA ILE A 102 4.12 7.80 -5.17
C ILE A 102 4.00 7.94 -6.70
N GLU A 103 2.84 8.39 -7.18
CA GLU A 103 2.56 8.60 -8.60
C GLU A 103 3.58 9.53 -9.27
N VAL A 104 3.89 10.66 -8.64
CA VAL A 104 4.89 11.62 -9.10
C VAL A 104 6.29 11.01 -9.12
N SER A 105 6.64 10.23 -8.09
CA SER A 105 7.94 9.54 -8.01
C SER A 105 8.08 8.50 -9.13
N GLN A 106 7.03 7.73 -9.42
CA GLN A 106 7.03 6.77 -10.52
C GLN A 106 7.28 7.45 -11.86
N TYR A 107 6.66 8.61 -12.11
CA TYR A 107 6.88 9.38 -13.33
C TYR A 107 8.29 9.97 -13.43
N ILE A 108 8.80 10.61 -12.36
CA ILE A 108 10.09 11.29 -12.35
C ILE A 108 11.23 10.27 -12.51
N PHE A 109 11.17 9.16 -11.80
CA PHE A 109 12.22 8.14 -11.79
C PHE A 109 12.02 7.05 -12.85
N SER A 110 10.98 7.15 -13.70
CA SER A 110 10.65 6.16 -14.73
C SER A 110 10.50 4.74 -14.15
N LEU A 111 9.89 4.65 -12.97
CA LEU A 111 9.71 3.39 -12.21
C LEU A 111 8.44 2.64 -12.61
N GLY A 112 7.63 3.20 -13.51
CA GLY A 112 6.39 2.59 -13.95
C GLY A 112 5.39 3.58 -14.52
N ARG A 113 4.15 3.09 -14.59
CA ARG A 113 3.01 3.86 -15.06
C ARG A 113 2.45 4.68 -13.92
N THR A 114 2.27 5.96 -14.15
CA THR A 114 1.54 6.85 -13.26
C THR A 114 0.08 6.85 -13.67
N ASP A 115 -0.83 6.55 -12.74
CA ASP A 115 -2.26 6.34 -13.03
C ASP A 115 -3.16 7.12 -12.05
N VAL A 116 -4.05 7.96 -12.60
CA VAL A 116 -5.06 8.67 -11.81
C VAL A 116 -6.02 7.70 -11.12
N THR A 117 -6.25 6.52 -11.70
CA THR A 117 -7.04 5.44 -11.09
C THR A 117 -6.43 5.00 -9.77
N ASP A 118 -5.10 4.83 -9.73
CA ASP A 118 -4.37 4.41 -8.53
C ASP A 118 -4.46 5.46 -7.43
N LEU A 119 -4.29 6.74 -7.79
CA LEU A 119 -4.50 7.87 -6.88
C LEU A 119 -5.91 7.86 -6.26
N ILE A 120 -6.94 7.64 -7.08
CA ILE A 120 -8.33 7.58 -6.63
C ILE A 120 -8.54 6.36 -5.71
N CYS A 121 -8.12 5.17 -6.13
CA CYS A 121 -8.28 3.93 -5.39
C CYS A 121 -7.58 3.97 -4.03
N ASN A 122 -6.35 4.48 -3.98
CA ASN A 122 -5.59 4.67 -2.75
C ASN A 122 -6.27 5.66 -1.81
N THR A 123 -6.75 6.78 -2.33
CA THR A 123 -7.46 7.79 -1.52
C THR A 123 -8.77 7.24 -0.96
N VAL A 124 -9.53 6.50 -1.78
CA VAL A 124 -10.77 5.83 -1.36
C VAL A 124 -10.47 4.72 -0.34
N GLY A 125 -9.44 3.93 -0.55
CA GLY A 125 -8.99 2.90 0.40
C GLY A 125 -8.66 3.49 1.77
N ALA A 126 -7.94 4.62 1.81
CA ALA A 126 -7.64 5.31 3.05
C ALA A 126 -8.90 5.88 3.73
N ALA A 127 -9.85 6.40 2.95
CA ALA A 127 -11.16 6.83 3.46
C ALA A 127 -11.93 5.65 4.08
N VAL A 128 -12.01 4.51 3.40
CA VAL A 128 -12.63 3.29 3.94
C VAL A 128 -11.93 2.84 5.23
N GLY A 129 -10.60 2.86 5.26
CA GLY A 129 -9.82 2.58 6.47
C GLY A 129 -10.14 3.53 7.63
N ALA A 130 -10.20 4.83 7.38
CA ALA A 130 -10.59 5.82 8.37
C ALA A 130 -12.02 5.56 8.88
N TRP A 131 -12.92 5.09 8.02
CA TRP A 131 -14.31 4.81 8.37
C TRP A 131 -14.43 3.62 9.29
N ILE A 132 -13.70 2.55 8.97
CA ILE A 132 -13.55 1.36 9.83
C ILE A 132 -13.02 1.81 11.19
N ALA A 133 -11.96 2.61 11.23
CA ALA A 133 -11.39 3.07 12.49
C ALA A 133 -12.39 3.87 13.34
N CYS A 134 -13.17 4.77 12.73
CA CYS A 134 -14.25 5.50 13.41
C CYS A 134 -15.32 4.56 13.94
N TRP A 135 -15.82 3.65 13.09
CA TRP A 135 -16.91 2.74 13.40
C TRP A 135 -16.57 1.84 14.59
N PHE A 136 -15.41 1.20 14.55
CA PHE A 136 -14.96 0.27 15.60
C PHE A 136 -14.41 0.96 16.85
N SER A 137 -14.12 2.27 16.80
CA SER A 137 -13.69 3.04 17.97
C SER A 137 -14.82 3.68 18.76
N ARG A 138 -16.09 3.49 18.37
CA ARG A 138 -17.25 4.01 19.10
C ARG A 138 -17.37 3.47 20.52
N ASN A 139 -16.94 2.23 20.75
CA ASN A 139 -16.93 1.62 22.08
C ASN A 139 -15.54 1.78 22.73
N PRO A 140 -15.38 2.60 23.78
CA PRO A 140 -14.08 2.90 24.37
C PRO A 140 -13.35 1.66 24.90
N THR A 141 -14.09 0.70 25.46
CA THR A 141 -13.51 -0.51 26.09
C THR A 141 -12.89 -1.46 25.06
N TRP A 142 -13.48 -1.54 23.87
CA TRP A 142 -13.00 -2.38 22.77
C TRP A 142 -12.02 -1.65 21.84
N SER A 143 -12.15 -0.32 21.74
CA SER A 143 -11.38 0.52 20.82
C SER A 143 -9.88 0.24 20.89
N ARG A 144 -9.32 0.21 22.10
CA ARG A 144 -7.88 0.01 22.28
C ARG A 144 -7.42 -1.40 21.92
N ARG A 145 -8.24 -2.42 22.19
CA ARG A 145 -7.89 -3.82 21.95
C ARG A 145 -7.79 -4.10 20.45
N TRP A 146 -8.82 -3.76 19.67
CA TRP A 146 -8.79 -4.03 18.23
C TRP A 146 -7.70 -3.23 17.52
N GLN A 147 -7.48 -1.96 17.92
CA GLN A 147 -6.41 -1.14 17.36
C GLN A 147 -5.05 -1.79 17.62
N THR A 148 -4.85 -2.33 18.83
CA THR A 148 -3.62 -3.04 19.20
C THR A 148 -3.42 -4.29 18.37
N VAL A 149 -4.44 -5.12 18.23
CA VAL A 149 -4.39 -6.32 17.39
C VAL A 149 -4.07 -5.96 15.95
N LEU A 150 -4.78 -5.01 15.35
CA LEU A 150 -4.55 -4.59 13.96
C LEU A 150 -3.14 -4.02 13.77
N THR A 151 -2.68 -3.15 14.67
CA THR A 151 -1.34 -2.56 14.59
C THR A 151 -0.26 -3.63 14.71
N THR A 152 -0.45 -4.64 15.56
CA THR A 152 0.48 -5.76 15.69
C THR A 152 0.46 -6.64 14.45
N VAL A 153 -0.70 -6.98 13.89
CA VAL A 153 -0.81 -7.77 12.66
C VAL A 153 -0.13 -7.06 11.49
N VAL A 154 -0.38 -5.76 11.31
CA VAL A 154 0.28 -4.96 10.27
C VAL A 154 1.78 -4.86 10.53
N GLY A 155 2.20 -4.67 11.78
CA GLY A 155 3.63 -4.65 12.15
C GLY A 155 4.33 -5.97 11.86
N LEU A 156 3.68 -7.11 12.10
CA LEU A 156 4.19 -8.44 11.74
C LEU A 156 4.27 -8.62 10.23
N ALA A 157 3.27 -8.17 9.47
CA ALA A 157 3.32 -8.20 8.01
C ALA A 157 4.49 -7.37 7.46
N VAL A 158 4.74 -6.19 8.03
CA VAL A 158 5.93 -5.37 7.71
C VAL A 158 7.22 -6.11 8.03
N LEU A 159 7.31 -6.73 9.20
CA LEU A 159 8.49 -7.51 9.59
C LEU A 159 8.74 -8.67 8.63
N VAL A 160 7.69 -9.43 8.28
CA VAL A 160 7.78 -10.52 7.30
C VAL A 160 8.28 -9.99 5.96
N PHE A 161 7.73 -8.89 5.47
CA PHE A 161 8.20 -8.27 4.23
C PHE A 161 9.68 -7.89 4.30
N LEU A 162 10.13 -7.25 5.39
CA LEU A 162 11.54 -6.87 5.57
C LEU A 162 12.46 -8.09 5.61
N VAL A 163 12.06 -9.16 6.31
CA VAL A 163 12.81 -10.42 6.36
C VAL A 163 12.93 -11.02 4.97
N LEU A 164 11.84 -11.05 4.19
CA LEU A 164 11.86 -11.56 2.82
C LEU A 164 12.75 -10.73 1.90
N VAL A 165 12.77 -9.39 2.05
CA VAL A 165 13.63 -8.51 1.25
C VAL A 165 15.11 -8.70 1.62
N ILE A 166 15.43 -8.81 2.91
CA ILE A 166 16.83 -8.91 3.39
C ILE A 166 17.40 -10.32 3.20
N LEU A 167 16.63 -11.35 3.55
CA LEU A 167 17.08 -12.74 3.50
C LEU A 167 16.70 -13.46 2.21
N GLY A 168 15.92 -12.84 1.32
CA GLY A 168 15.53 -13.42 0.03
C GLY A 168 16.69 -14.06 -0.75
N PRO A 169 17.85 -13.40 -0.90
CA PRO A 169 19.03 -13.98 -1.55
C PRO A 169 19.58 -15.23 -0.87
N SER A 170 19.37 -15.39 0.44
CA SER A 170 19.86 -16.52 1.24
C SER A 170 18.82 -17.65 1.38
N LEU A 171 17.55 -17.37 1.08
CA LEU A 171 16.43 -18.32 1.21
C LEU A 171 16.03 -18.93 -0.15
N GLY A 172 16.48 -18.34 -1.26
CA GLY A 172 16.22 -18.82 -2.62
C GLY A 172 17.43 -19.52 -3.21
N ASP A 173 17.17 -20.58 -3.99
CA ASP A 173 18.16 -21.21 -4.86
C ASP A 173 18.16 -20.45 -6.20
N PRO A 174 19.25 -19.73 -6.57
CA PRO A 174 19.32 -18.94 -7.80
C PRO A 174 19.01 -19.76 -9.06
N ASP A 175 19.29 -21.07 -9.02
CA ASP A 175 19.15 -21.98 -10.15
C ASP A 175 17.72 -22.50 -10.33
N LYS A 176 16.80 -22.19 -9.41
CA LYS A 176 15.38 -22.60 -9.46
C LYS A 176 14.42 -21.44 -9.74
N VAL A 177 14.94 -20.28 -10.13
CA VAL A 177 14.11 -19.14 -10.55
C VAL A 177 13.40 -19.51 -11.85
N VAL A 178 12.09 -19.75 -11.76
CA VAL A 178 11.27 -20.10 -12.94
C VAL A 178 11.16 -18.88 -13.84
N GLY A 179 11.82 -18.92 -15.01
CA GLY A 179 11.69 -17.90 -16.05
C GLY A 179 13.00 -17.29 -16.58
N GLY A 180 14.12 -18.00 -16.51
CA GLY A 180 15.32 -17.69 -17.31
C GLY A 180 15.24 -18.24 -18.72
#